data_AF-A0A928CGZ1-F1
#
_entry.id   AF-A0A928CGZ1-F1
#
_cell.length_a   1.000
_cell.length_b   1.000
_cell.length_c   1.000
_cell.angle_alpha   90.00
_cell.angle_beta   90.00
_cell.angle_gamma   90.00
#
_symmetry.space_group_name_H-M   'P 1'
#
loop_
_entity.id
_entity.type
_entity.pdbx_description
1 polymer ?
#
loop_
_entity_poly.entity_id
_entity_poly.type
_entity_poly.pdbx_seq_one_letter_code
_entity_poly.pdbx_strand_id
1 'polypeptide(L)'
;MDGSVFQYCKYLNKFVVSADNQYFKVDDGGEILLSKDGKELISWPYACENITIPDSVTKISDYALSMSYITSVDLNYVVEIGDFAFYYTDIEKLTIPSSVTKIGKYAFYSCEKLTSVEFADTNGWSAVNDAGLTESVTVTDFDKNNLIYASDDEAAKGYADYTWIKDSSSTSGGGIANYTDTDGISISGSPLTNTSLVTVISQETYIDCSDEVNGVFGLYWDGSVTLSPFAIGQYEVTQELYLAIMKENPSTFTSANITSGEIQELRPVETVSWYEAVAFCNELTKQTMGESYCVYYTDESHLTVYTTNDASYKKLPYFDQSKKGYRLPTQVEWEFAARGGDTTQDNWTWDIPGNSGNSSNDYLNYAWFVDNSSLQTHQVGMKKSNILNLYDMAGNVQEWCWDYYEEDFTQETLDVTNPTGYTEDSGSRVIRGGYYESPHSDCSNFSMFGWRPDPLTNADGTIGFRICRSLK
;
A
#
# COMPACT_ATOMS: atom_id res chain seq x y z
N MET A 1 -11.09 26.63 -23.35
CA MET A 1 -12.56 26.62 -23.26
C MET A 1 -12.96 25.23 -23.65
N ASP A 2 -13.49 24.47 -22.71
CA ASP A 2 -14.03 23.13 -22.93
C ASP A 2 -15.54 23.21 -23.25
N GLY A 3 -16.18 22.06 -23.48
CA GLY A 3 -17.59 21.99 -23.86
C GLY A 3 -18.57 22.34 -22.73
N SER A 4 -18.11 22.45 -21.48
CA SER A 4 -19.00 22.64 -20.31
C SER A 4 -19.81 23.92 -20.39
N VAL A 5 -19.25 24.97 -21.02
CA VAL A 5 -19.91 26.26 -21.21
C VAL A 5 -21.20 26.17 -22.06
N PHE A 6 -21.39 25.05 -22.78
CA PHE A 6 -22.55 24.78 -23.62
C PHE A 6 -23.44 23.62 -23.11
N GLN A 7 -23.09 22.97 -21.99
CA GLN A 7 -23.74 21.73 -21.51
C GLN A 7 -25.26 21.83 -21.34
N TYR A 8 -25.76 23.01 -20.95
CA TYR A 8 -27.20 23.24 -20.73
C TYR A 8 -27.88 24.01 -21.86
N CYS A 9 -27.18 24.24 -22.97
CA CYS A 9 -27.72 24.95 -24.13
C CYS A 9 -28.55 24.01 -25.03
N LYS A 10 -29.68 23.53 -24.52
CA LYS A 10 -30.57 22.53 -25.16
C LYS A 10 -31.10 22.90 -26.55
N TYR A 11 -30.99 24.16 -26.95
CA TYR A 11 -31.45 24.66 -28.25
C TYR A 11 -30.31 25.11 -29.17
N LEU A 12 -29.06 24.97 -28.71
CA LEU A 12 -27.90 25.24 -29.55
C LEU A 12 -27.84 24.16 -30.63
N ASN A 13 -27.85 24.59 -31.88
CA ASN A 13 -27.77 23.71 -33.06
C ASN A 13 -26.69 24.18 -34.05
N LYS A 14 -26.05 25.33 -33.78
CA LYS A 14 -25.05 25.91 -34.67
C LYS A 14 -24.16 26.92 -33.95
N PHE A 15 -22.89 26.89 -34.30
CA PHE A 15 -21.88 27.87 -33.97
C PHE A 15 -21.61 28.78 -35.16
N VAL A 16 -21.29 30.03 -34.85
CA VAL A 16 -20.77 31.00 -35.82
C VAL A 16 -19.46 31.52 -35.27
N VAL A 17 -18.37 31.24 -35.98
CA VAL A 17 -17.03 31.68 -35.63
C VAL A 17 -16.50 32.58 -36.73
N SER A 18 -16.02 33.77 -36.37
CA SER A 18 -15.40 34.69 -37.32
C SER A 18 -14.18 34.04 -38.00
N ALA A 19 -13.97 34.33 -39.29
CA ALA A 19 -12.81 33.83 -40.03
C ALA A 19 -11.47 34.21 -39.36
N ASP A 20 -11.42 35.40 -38.76
CA ASP A 20 -10.25 35.94 -38.07
C ASP A 20 -10.05 35.36 -36.65
N ASN A 21 -10.95 34.48 -36.19
CA ASN A 21 -10.81 33.83 -34.89
C ASN A 21 -9.55 32.94 -34.90
N GLN A 22 -8.65 33.18 -33.96
CA GLN A 22 -7.35 32.51 -33.88
C GLN A 22 -7.40 31.16 -33.14
N TYR A 23 -8.50 30.85 -32.46
CA TYR A 23 -8.60 29.74 -31.51
C TYR A 23 -9.55 28.64 -31.97
N PHE A 24 -10.61 29.01 -32.67
CA PHE A 24 -11.66 28.07 -33.05
C PHE A 24 -12.00 28.18 -34.53
N LYS A 25 -12.55 27.09 -35.05
CA LYS A 25 -13.25 27.04 -36.33
C LYS A 25 -14.52 26.23 -36.15
N VAL A 26 -15.41 26.30 -37.12
CA VAL A 26 -16.59 25.43 -37.16
C VAL A 26 -16.48 24.51 -38.36
N ASP A 27 -17.03 23.32 -38.22
CA ASP A 27 -17.18 22.35 -39.31
C ASP A 27 -18.65 21.93 -39.45
N ASP A 28 -18.92 21.12 -40.46
CA ASP A 28 -20.26 20.62 -40.82
C ASP A 28 -21.33 21.72 -40.84
N GLY A 29 -21.08 22.75 -41.66
CA GLY A 29 -22.01 23.86 -41.80
C GLY A 29 -22.20 24.72 -40.53
N GLY A 30 -21.37 24.56 -39.50
CA GLY A 30 -21.47 25.27 -38.23
C GLY A 30 -21.91 24.40 -37.06
N GLU A 31 -22.21 23.13 -37.29
CA GLU A 31 -22.82 22.24 -36.30
C GLU A 31 -21.80 21.70 -35.31
N ILE A 32 -20.50 21.71 -35.63
CA ILE A 32 -19.44 21.31 -34.72
C ILE A 32 -18.46 22.47 -34.47
N LEU A 33 -18.09 22.68 -33.21
CA LEU A 33 -17.02 23.60 -32.81
C LEU A 33 -15.71 22.83 -32.62
N LEU A 34 -14.68 23.25 -33.35
CA LEU A 34 -13.34 22.68 -33.29
C LEU A 34 -12.31 23.73 -32.86
N SER A 35 -11.20 23.26 -32.33
CA SER A 35 -9.94 24.02 -32.29
C SER A 35 -9.53 24.50 -33.69
N LYS A 36 -8.79 25.61 -33.77
CA LYS A 36 -8.41 26.24 -35.04
C LYS A 36 -7.67 25.29 -35.99
N ASP A 37 -6.82 24.41 -35.44
CA ASP A 37 -6.09 23.40 -36.21
C ASP A 37 -6.98 22.20 -36.58
N GLY A 38 -8.13 22.02 -35.93
CA GLY A 38 -9.10 20.95 -36.17
C GLY A 38 -8.78 19.64 -35.49
N LYS A 39 -7.89 19.64 -34.49
CA LYS A 39 -7.47 18.42 -33.79
C LYS A 39 -8.31 18.10 -32.57
N GLU A 40 -8.95 19.10 -31.99
CA GLU A 40 -9.81 18.97 -30.81
C GLU A 40 -11.27 19.29 -31.16
N LEU A 41 -12.16 18.35 -30.81
CA LEU A 41 -13.60 18.55 -30.77
C LEU A 41 -13.97 19.26 -29.46
N ILE A 42 -14.33 20.55 -29.57
CA ILE A 42 -14.62 21.39 -28.42
C ILE A 42 -16.07 21.23 -27.97
N SER A 43 -17.01 21.19 -28.92
CA SER A 43 -18.42 21.02 -28.61
C SER A 43 -19.22 20.50 -29.80
N TRP A 44 -20.08 19.55 -29.47
CA TRP A 44 -21.13 19.00 -30.30
C TRP A 44 -22.48 19.35 -29.68
N PRO A 45 -23.28 20.24 -30.29
CA PRO A 45 -24.52 20.71 -29.70
C PRO A 45 -25.57 19.63 -29.54
N TYR A 46 -26.38 19.78 -28.50
CA TYR A 46 -27.47 18.90 -28.11
C TYR A 46 -28.44 18.52 -29.24
N ALA A 47 -28.75 19.47 -30.13
CA ALA A 47 -29.78 19.31 -31.16
C ALA A 47 -29.25 18.78 -32.51
N CYS A 48 -27.98 18.39 -32.58
CA CYS A 48 -27.33 17.91 -33.79
C CYS A 48 -27.31 16.37 -33.84
N GLU A 49 -28.06 15.78 -34.77
CA GLU A 49 -28.17 14.33 -34.93
C GLU A 49 -27.33 13.84 -36.13
N ASN A 50 -26.64 12.71 -35.97
CA ASN A 50 -25.99 11.95 -37.05
C ASN A 50 -24.81 12.62 -37.79
N ILE A 51 -24.06 13.50 -37.12
CA ILE A 51 -22.78 14.01 -37.67
C ILE A 51 -21.66 12.97 -37.47
N THR A 52 -20.56 13.09 -38.20
CA THR A 52 -19.36 12.26 -38.03
C THR A 52 -18.21 13.11 -37.47
N ILE A 53 -17.44 12.55 -36.53
CA ILE A 53 -16.21 13.20 -36.07
C ILE A 53 -15.25 13.32 -37.27
N PRO A 54 -14.78 14.54 -37.63
CA PRO A 54 -13.84 14.68 -38.73
C PRO A 54 -12.53 13.92 -38.50
N ASP A 55 -11.96 13.31 -39.53
CA ASP A 55 -10.74 12.48 -39.46
C ASP A 55 -9.52 13.21 -38.86
N SER A 56 -9.50 14.55 -38.87
CA SER A 56 -8.42 15.34 -38.28
C SER A 56 -8.48 15.41 -36.75
N VAL A 57 -9.60 15.04 -36.14
CA VAL A 57 -9.82 15.15 -34.69
C VAL A 57 -9.13 13.99 -33.98
N THR A 58 -8.14 14.34 -33.16
CA THR A 58 -7.39 13.39 -32.31
C THR A 58 -7.79 13.48 -30.84
N LYS A 59 -8.57 14.50 -30.44
CA LYS A 59 -9.02 14.69 -29.05
C LYS A 59 -10.49 15.10 -29.00
N ILE A 60 -11.23 14.45 -28.10
CA ILE A 60 -12.55 14.88 -27.67
C ILE A 60 -12.38 15.63 -26.36
N SER A 61 -12.66 16.93 -26.34
CA SER A 61 -12.48 17.75 -25.13
C SER A 61 -13.51 17.42 -24.05
N ASP A 62 -13.24 17.91 -22.84
CA ASP A 62 -14.15 17.72 -21.69
C ASP A 62 -15.54 18.24 -22.03
N TYR A 63 -16.56 17.46 -21.65
CA TYR A 63 -17.98 17.71 -21.92
C TYR A 63 -18.37 17.89 -23.40
N ALA A 64 -17.49 17.59 -24.36
CA ALA A 64 -17.70 17.97 -25.75
C ALA A 64 -18.99 17.39 -26.38
N LEU A 65 -19.43 16.19 -25.99
CA LEU A 65 -20.68 15.56 -26.44
C LEU A 65 -21.68 15.36 -25.29
N SER A 66 -21.45 16.00 -24.14
CA SER A 66 -22.30 15.83 -22.97
C SER A 66 -23.75 16.21 -23.27
N MET A 67 -24.68 15.38 -22.77
CA MET A 67 -26.12 15.49 -22.94
C MET A 67 -26.62 15.31 -24.38
N SER A 68 -25.77 14.99 -25.35
CA SER A 68 -26.21 14.78 -26.74
C SER A 68 -27.02 13.49 -26.90
N TYR A 69 -27.96 13.49 -27.86
CA TYR A 69 -28.80 12.33 -28.19
C TYR A 69 -28.15 11.33 -29.14
N ILE A 70 -26.81 11.34 -29.23
CA ILE A 70 -26.11 10.42 -30.12
C ILE A 70 -26.28 8.98 -29.62
N THR A 71 -26.54 8.07 -30.55
CA THR A 71 -26.70 6.64 -30.28
C THR A 71 -25.47 5.83 -30.68
N SER A 72 -24.58 6.41 -31.48
CA SER A 72 -23.29 5.84 -31.89
C SER A 72 -22.29 6.95 -32.22
N VAL A 73 -21.00 6.61 -32.15
CA VAL A 73 -19.89 7.51 -32.50
C VAL A 73 -18.72 6.69 -33.05
N ASP A 74 -18.06 7.18 -34.09
CA ASP A 74 -16.81 6.61 -34.60
C ASP A 74 -15.61 7.32 -33.95
N LEU A 75 -14.70 6.53 -33.36
CA LEU A 75 -13.52 7.01 -32.65
C LEU A 75 -12.20 6.70 -33.37
N ASN A 76 -12.22 6.23 -34.62
CA ASN A 76 -11.07 5.65 -35.32
C ASN A 76 -9.76 6.47 -35.23
N TYR A 77 -9.85 7.80 -35.28
CA TYR A 77 -8.68 8.70 -35.24
C TYR A 77 -8.45 9.38 -33.89
N VAL A 78 -9.31 9.12 -32.91
CA VAL A 78 -9.26 9.71 -31.57
C VAL A 78 -8.15 9.05 -30.76
N VAL A 79 -7.39 9.88 -30.04
CA VAL A 79 -6.30 9.49 -29.14
C VAL A 79 -6.66 9.77 -27.68
N GLU A 80 -7.35 10.88 -27.41
CA GLU A 80 -7.75 11.27 -26.05
C GLU A 80 -9.26 11.60 -25.98
N ILE A 81 -9.93 11.05 -24.96
CA ILE A 81 -11.31 11.40 -24.58
C ILE A 81 -11.24 12.16 -23.26
N GLY A 82 -11.86 13.33 -23.18
CA GLY A 82 -11.86 14.21 -22.01
C GLY A 82 -12.82 13.80 -20.91
N ASP A 83 -12.77 14.53 -19.80
CA ASP A 83 -13.63 14.33 -18.64
C ASP A 83 -15.09 14.62 -19.00
N PHE A 84 -16.02 13.76 -18.55
CA PHE A 84 -17.45 13.85 -18.84
C PHE A 84 -17.80 14.00 -20.34
N ALA A 85 -16.89 13.63 -21.25
CA ALA A 85 -17.02 13.89 -22.69
C ALA A 85 -18.33 13.38 -23.29
N PHE A 86 -18.85 12.25 -22.79
CA PHE A 86 -20.10 11.62 -23.18
C PHE A 86 -21.15 11.59 -22.04
N TYR A 87 -20.99 12.42 -21.00
CA TYR A 87 -21.90 12.43 -19.86
C TYR A 87 -23.36 12.59 -20.29
N TYR A 88 -24.24 11.67 -19.87
CA TYR A 88 -25.68 11.70 -20.17
C TYR A 88 -26.00 11.56 -21.67
N THR A 89 -25.29 10.71 -22.41
CA THR A 89 -25.58 10.41 -23.82
C THR A 89 -26.40 9.12 -24.00
N ASP A 90 -26.99 8.98 -25.18
CA ASP A 90 -27.84 7.84 -25.57
C ASP A 90 -27.07 6.71 -26.29
N ILE A 91 -25.74 6.69 -26.21
CA ILE A 91 -24.90 5.70 -26.91
C ILE A 91 -25.24 4.30 -26.43
N GLU A 92 -25.52 3.40 -27.36
CA GLU A 92 -25.90 2.02 -27.00
C GLU A 92 -24.71 1.06 -26.96
N LYS A 93 -23.76 1.26 -27.88
CA LYS A 93 -22.55 0.46 -28.04
C LYS A 93 -21.39 1.34 -28.46
N LEU A 94 -20.20 1.00 -28.00
CA LEU A 94 -19.00 1.75 -28.33
C LEU A 94 -17.83 0.83 -28.61
N THR A 95 -17.06 1.12 -29.66
CA THR A 95 -15.76 0.50 -29.88
C THR A 95 -14.67 1.52 -29.58
N ILE A 96 -13.78 1.22 -28.64
CA ILE A 96 -12.58 2.01 -28.33
C ILE A 96 -11.43 1.47 -29.21
N PRO A 97 -11.00 2.19 -30.26
CA PRO A 97 -9.91 1.74 -31.11
C PRO A 97 -8.57 1.80 -30.39
N SER A 98 -7.58 1.09 -30.91
CA SER A 98 -6.23 0.99 -30.31
C SER A 98 -5.46 2.32 -30.31
N SER A 99 -5.93 3.29 -31.09
CA SER A 99 -5.43 4.67 -31.15
C SER A 99 -5.76 5.48 -29.89
N VAL A 100 -6.85 5.16 -29.17
CA VAL A 100 -7.18 5.83 -27.92
C VAL A 100 -6.19 5.39 -26.86
N THR A 101 -5.56 6.35 -26.18
CA THR A 101 -4.59 6.09 -25.11
C THR A 101 -4.99 6.74 -23.79
N LYS A 102 -6.05 7.56 -23.78
CA LYS A 102 -6.56 8.21 -22.56
C LYS A 102 -8.06 8.45 -22.62
N ILE A 103 -8.75 8.19 -21.52
CA ILE A 103 -10.18 8.45 -21.30
C ILE A 103 -10.34 9.19 -19.96
N GLY A 104 -10.96 10.35 -20.00
CA GLY A 104 -11.14 11.23 -18.85
C GLY A 104 -12.10 10.70 -17.79
N LYS A 105 -12.09 11.36 -16.63
CA LYS A 105 -12.98 11.09 -15.52
C LYS A 105 -14.42 11.14 -15.94
N TYR A 106 -15.18 10.13 -15.52
CA TYR A 106 -16.62 10.10 -15.75
C TYR A 106 -17.01 10.29 -17.22
N ALA A 107 -16.11 9.96 -18.17
CA ALA A 107 -16.32 10.23 -19.59
C ALA A 107 -17.67 9.66 -20.08
N PHE A 108 -18.10 8.51 -19.57
CA PHE A 108 -19.36 7.84 -19.90
C PHE A 108 -20.36 7.81 -18.73
N TYR A 109 -20.22 8.71 -17.76
CA TYR A 109 -21.12 8.74 -16.60
C TYR A 109 -22.56 9.02 -17.04
N SER A 110 -23.53 8.37 -16.40
CA SER A 110 -24.97 8.45 -16.74
C SER A 110 -25.32 8.14 -18.21
N CYS A 111 -24.51 7.36 -18.93
CA CYS A 111 -24.89 6.81 -20.25
C CYS A 111 -25.79 5.57 -20.07
N GLU A 112 -27.06 5.78 -19.70
CA GLU A 112 -27.96 4.71 -19.26
C GLU A 112 -28.24 3.63 -20.32
N LYS A 113 -28.06 3.95 -21.61
CA LYS A 113 -28.27 3.03 -22.73
C LYS A 113 -27.01 2.26 -23.15
N LEU A 114 -25.84 2.59 -22.62
CA LEU A 114 -24.57 1.97 -23.03
C LEU A 114 -24.48 0.56 -22.47
N THR A 115 -24.75 -0.43 -23.33
CA THR A 115 -24.81 -1.85 -22.96
C THR A 115 -23.55 -2.63 -23.26
N SER A 116 -22.68 -2.11 -24.15
CA SER A 116 -21.40 -2.78 -24.47
C SER A 116 -20.31 -1.80 -24.91
N VAL A 117 -19.11 -1.97 -24.37
CA VAL A 117 -17.89 -1.30 -24.83
C VAL A 117 -16.86 -2.36 -25.26
N GLU A 118 -16.36 -2.27 -26.48
CA GLU A 118 -15.35 -3.18 -27.03
C GLU A 118 -14.03 -2.45 -27.24
N PHE A 119 -12.92 -2.97 -26.70
CA PHE A 119 -11.59 -2.43 -26.95
C PHE A 119 -10.90 -3.21 -28.07
N ALA A 120 -10.35 -2.51 -29.06
CA ALA A 120 -9.64 -3.16 -30.18
C ALA A 120 -8.29 -3.79 -29.75
N ASP A 121 -7.79 -3.47 -28.56
CA ASP A 121 -6.58 -4.03 -27.93
C ASP A 121 -6.78 -4.09 -26.41
N THR A 122 -6.74 -5.30 -25.83
CA THR A 122 -7.10 -5.57 -24.42
C THR A 122 -5.93 -5.46 -23.46
N ASN A 123 -4.69 -5.32 -23.95
CA ASN A 123 -3.49 -5.32 -23.11
C ASN A 123 -2.93 -3.89 -22.97
N GLY A 124 -3.09 -3.28 -21.79
CA GLY A 124 -2.40 -2.04 -21.44
C GLY A 124 -3.26 -0.92 -20.86
N TRP A 125 -4.57 -1.06 -20.71
CA TRP A 125 -5.39 -0.03 -20.07
C TRP A 125 -5.32 -0.09 -18.54
N SER A 126 -5.17 1.07 -17.91
CA SER A 126 -5.12 1.26 -16.46
C SER A 126 -6.06 2.39 -16.03
N ALA A 127 -6.73 2.27 -14.88
CA ALA A 127 -7.52 3.36 -14.32
C ALA A 127 -6.66 4.11 -13.30
N VAL A 128 -6.68 5.43 -13.39
CA VAL A 128 -5.86 6.38 -12.64
C VAL A 128 -6.83 7.34 -11.96
N ASN A 129 -6.87 7.34 -10.64
CA ASN A 129 -7.73 8.28 -9.93
C ASN A 129 -7.11 9.70 -9.86
N ASP A 130 -7.87 10.72 -9.45
CA ASP A 130 -7.34 12.08 -9.25
C ASP A 130 -6.26 12.18 -8.15
N ALA A 131 -6.03 11.08 -7.42
CA ALA A 131 -4.97 10.93 -6.42
C ALA A 131 -3.69 10.28 -6.99
N GLY A 132 -3.61 10.02 -8.29
CA GLY A 132 -2.36 9.72 -8.98
C GLY A 132 -1.73 8.35 -8.66
N LEU A 133 -2.52 7.29 -8.46
CA LEU A 133 -2.01 5.91 -8.46
C LEU A 133 -2.51 5.12 -9.67
N THR A 134 -1.56 4.41 -10.29
CA THR A 134 -1.65 3.66 -11.55
C THR A 134 -1.93 2.19 -11.28
N GLU A 135 -3.21 1.80 -11.11
CA GLU A 135 -3.59 0.39 -11.13
C GLU A 135 -4.03 -0.01 -12.55
N SER A 136 -3.43 -1.05 -13.12
CA SER A 136 -3.97 -1.71 -14.30
C SER A 136 -5.25 -2.45 -13.91
N VAL A 137 -6.41 -1.86 -14.18
CA VAL A 137 -7.68 -2.59 -14.03
C VAL A 137 -7.71 -3.68 -15.09
N THR A 138 -7.61 -4.93 -14.66
CA THR A 138 -7.80 -6.07 -15.56
C THR A 138 -9.21 -6.05 -16.10
N VAL A 139 -9.34 -5.83 -17.41
CA VAL A 139 -10.60 -5.72 -18.14
C VAL A 139 -11.25 -7.09 -18.30
N THR A 140 -11.65 -7.72 -17.19
CA THR A 140 -12.43 -8.96 -17.18
C THR A 140 -13.73 -8.87 -16.37
N ASP A 141 -13.92 -7.81 -15.59
CA ASP A 141 -15.14 -7.58 -14.79
C ASP A 141 -16.09 -6.56 -15.42
N PHE A 142 -16.41 -6.74 -16.70
CA PHE A 142 -17.60 -6.13 -17.28
C PHE A 142 -18.84 -6.95 -16.88
N ASP A 143 -19.23 -6.90 -15.60
CA ASP A 143 -20.50 -7.48 -15.18
C ASP A 143 -21.66 -6.51 -15.49
N LYS A 144 -22.76 -7.11 -15.95
CA LYS A 144 -23.84 -6.55 -16.78
C LYS A 144 -24.69 -5.44 -16.16
N ASN A 145 -24.28 -4.87 -15.05
CA ASN A 145 -24.99 -3.78 -14.40
C ASN A 145 -24.14 -2.56 -14.03
N ASN A 146 -22.81 -2.52 -14.23
CA ASN A 146 -22.02 -1.33 -13.83
C ASN A 146 -20.82 -1.01 -14.73
N LEU A 147 -20.90 0.14 -15.40
CA LEU A 147 -19.72 0.97 -15.70
C LEU A 147 -19.35 1.89 -14.53
N ILE A 148 -20.08 1.86 -13.40
CA ILE A 148 -19.97 2.77 -12.25
C ILE A 148 -20.60 2.08 -11.02
N TYR A 149 -20.05 2.16 -9.80
CA TYR A 149 -20.92 2.28 -8.62
C TYR A 149 -20.51 3.50 -7.78
N ALA A 150 -21.31 4.54 -7.91
CA ALA A 150 -21.80 5.32 -6.78
C ALA A 150 -22.84 4.43 -6.08
N SER A 151 -22.49 3.94 -4.90
CA SER A 151 -23.24 3.09 -3.95
C SER A 151 -24.77 3.14 -3.98
N ASP A 152 -25.42 2.01 -3.65
CA ASP A 152 -26.77 2.01 -3.07
C ASP A 152 -26.70 2.08 -1.53
N ASP A 153 -26.68 3.32 -1.02
CA ASP A 153 -27.29 3.89 0.21
C ASP A 153 -27.24 3.16 1.58
N GLU A 154 -27.10 3.82 2.74
CA GLU A 154 -27.22 5.26 3.08
C GLU A 154 -26.04 5.71 3.98
N ALA A 155 -25.01 6.32 3.39
CA ALA A 155 -24.15 7.35 4.01
C ALA A 155 -23.03 7.74 3.02
N ALA A 156 -23.41 8.36 1.90
CA ALA A 156 -22.47 8.85 0.89
C ALA A 156 -21.40 9.79 1.50
N LYS A 157 -20.15 9.32 1.55
CA LYS A 157 -18.93 10.12 1.55
C LYS A 157 -17.82 9.39 0.77
N GLY A 158 -17.46 9.93 -0.39
CA GLY A 158 -16.19 9.63 -1.08
C GLY A 158 -16.35 8.89 -2.42
N TYR A 159 -16.72 9.60 -3.49
CA TYR A 159 -16.65 9.07 -4.85
C TYR A 159 -15.21 9.13 -5.34
N ALA A 160 -14.71 8.03 -5.92
CA ALA A 160 -13.39 7.97 -6.52
C ALA A 160 -13.47 8.37 -8.02
N ASP A 161 -12.66 9.36 -8.40
CA ASP A 161 -12.63 10.00 -9.71
C ASP A 161 -11.64 9.29 -10.66
N TYR A 162 -12.08 8.42 -11.57
CA TYR A 162 -11.17 7.59 -12.41
C TYR A 162 -10.97 8.09 -13.85
N THR A 163 -9.71 8.30 -14.25
CA THR A 163 -9.22 8.52 -15.63
C THR A 163 -8.55 7.25 -16.14
N TRP A 164 -8.84 6.77 -17.33
CA TRP A 164 -8.17 5.60 -17.88
C TRP A 164 -7.03 5.98 -18.83
N ILE A 165 -5.87 5.33 -18.72
CA ILE A 165 -4.68 5.57 -19.56
C ILE A 165 -4.11 4.24 -20.05
N LYS A 166 -3.70 4.18 -21.32
CA LYS A 166 -3.05 3.04 -21.94
C LYS A 166 -1.53 3.10 -21.74
N ASP A 167 -0.96 2.10 -21.07
CA ASP A 167 0.47 1.96 -20.81
C ASP A 167 1.25 1.75 -22.12
N SER A 168 2.32 2.52 -22.27
CA SER A 168 3.21 2.54 -23.43
C SER A 168 4.65 2.59 -22.93
N SER A 169 5.18 1.44 -22.52
CA SER A 169 6.45 1.37 -21.79
C SER A 169 7.67 2.05 -22.48
N SER A 170 8.49 2.66 -21.62
CA SER A 170 9.90 3.12 -21.73
C SER A 170 10.20 4.61 -22.03
N THR A 171 10.69 5.35 -21.01
CA THR A 171 12.06 5.92 -20.98
C THR A 171 12.46 6.46 -19.59
N SER A 172 13.52 5.88 -19.02
CA SER A 172 14.57 6.45 -18.14
C SER A 172 14.25 7.37 -16.94
N GLY A 173 14.51 6.86 -15.72
CA GLY A 173 15.06 7.64 -14.60
C GLY A 173 14.41 7.39 -13.23
N GLY A 174 14.96 6.48 -12.43
CA GLY A 174 14.55 6.19 -11.04
C GLY A 174 13.85 4.84 -10.90
N GLY A 175 14.57 3.84 -10.36
CA GLY A 175 14.13 2.44 -10.35
C GLY A 175 13.13 2.09 -9.26
N ILE A 176 12.43 0.97 -9.46
CA ILE A 176 11.82 0.18 -8.39
C ILE A 176 12.31 -1.24 -8.59
N ALA A 177 13.03 -1.76 -7.59
CA ALA A 177 13.53 -3.11 -7.57
C ALA A 177 12.34 -4.06 -7.34
N ASN A 178 12.20 -5.07 -8.19
CA ASN A 178 11.32 -6.20 -7.94
C ASN A 178 11.93 -7.05 -6.82
N TYR A 179 11.27 -7.15 -5.67
CA TYR A 179 11.65 -8.08 -4.61
C TYR A 179 10.69 -9.27 -4.62
N THR A 180 11.20 -10.41 -5.08
CA THR A 180 10.60 -11.72 -4.88
C THR A 180 11.01 -12.25 -3.51
N ASP A 181 10.09 -12.88 -2.78
CA ASP A 181 10.48 -13.72 -1.65
C ASP A 181 11.39 -14.87 -2.14
N THR A 182 12.11 -15.52 -1.22
CA THR A 182 12.98 -16.66 -1.55
C THR A 182 12.23 -17.91 -2.05
N ASP A 183 10.89 -17.90 -2.04
CA ASP A 183 10.03 -19.05 -2.35
C ASP A 183 9.12 -18.86 -3.58
N GLY A 184 9.21 -17.72 -4.28
CA GLY A 184 8.45 -17.42 -5.49
C GLY A 184 6.94 -17.17 -5.29
N ILE A 185 6.49 -16.76 -4.09
CA ILE A 185 5.06 -16.57 -3.80
C ILE A 185 4.61 -15.18 -4.30
N SER A 186 3.75 -15.16 -5.31
CA SER A 186 3.13 -13.95 -5.87
C SER A 186 1.63 -13.95 -5.61
N ILE A 187 1.09 -12.85 -5.07
CA ILE A 187 -0.35 -12.62 -5.01
C ILE A 187 -0.82 -12.08 -6.36
N SER A 188 -1.83 -12.71 -6.95
CA SER A 188 -2.49 -12.16 -8.13
C SER A 188 -3.41 -10.99 -7.71
N GLY A 189 -3.13 -9.76 -8.14
CA GLY A 189 -4.13 -8.68 -8.18
C GLY A 189 -3.81 -7.31 -7.56
N SER A 190 -2.71 -7.14 -6.82
CA SER A 190 -2.20 -5.83 -6.37
C SER A 190 -0.68 -5.90 -6.21
N PRO A 191 0.10 -4.83 -6.48
CA PRO A 191 1.51 -4.83 -6.14
C PRO A 191 1.62 -4.78 -4.62
N LEU A 192 1.90 -5.90 -3.96
CA LEU A 192 2.42 -5.80 -2.59
C LEU A 192 3.84 -5.27 -2.70
N THR A 193 3.99 -3.95 -2.64
CA THR A 193 5.26 -3.25 -2.74
C THR A 193 6.19 -3.55 -1.56
N ASN A 194 5.68 -4.18 -0.49
CA ASN A 194 6.43 -4.38 0.75
C ASN A 194 6.08 -5.65 1.57
N THR A 195 5.99 -6.82 0.94
CA THR A 195 6.14 -8.11 1.68
C THR A 195 7.56 -8.67 1.58
N SER A 196 8.51 -7.84 1.18
CA SER A 196 9.92 -8.23 1.05
C SER A 196 10.41 -8.80 2.37
N LEU A 197 10.85 -10.05 2.36
CA LEU A 197 11.47 -10.70 3.50
C LEU A 197 12.96 -10.87 3.24
N VAL A 198 13.76 -10.59 4.26
CA VAL A 198 15.19 -10.89 4.29
C VAL A 198 15.37 -12.18 5.10
N THR A 199 16.01 -13.18 4.51
CA THR A 199 16.49 -14.35 5.26
C THR A 199 17.54 -13.91 6.26
N VAL A 200 17.25 -14.03 7.56
CA VAL A 200 18.20 -13.68 8.62
C VAL A 200 19.18 -14.82 8.83
N ILE A 201 18.65 -16.05 8.96
CA ILE A 201 19.45 -17.28 9.07
C ILE A 201 18.80 -18.41 8.26
N SER A 202 19.62 -19.18 7.55
CA SER A 202 19.20 -20.32 6.73
C SER A 202 19.42 -21.68 7.39
N GLN A 203 20.06 -21.70 8.57
CA GLN A 203 20.34 -22.89 9.36
C GLN A 203 20.08 -22.62 10.84
N GLU A 204 19.87 -23.67 11.62
CA GLU A 204 19.75 -23.56 13.09
C GLU A 204 21.00 -22.85 13.64
N THR A 205 20.75 -21.82 14.43
CA THR A 205 21.80 -20.95 14.97
C THR A 205 21.74 -20.98 16.48
N TYR A 206 22.88 -21.30 17.10
CA TYR A 206 23.06 -21.37 18.53
C TYR A 206 23.64 -20.05 19.04
N ILE A 207 23.06 -19.53 20.12
CA ILE A 207 23.46 -18.30 20.78
C ILE A 207 23.77 -18.65 22.24
N ASP A 208 25.01 -18.44 22.64
CA ASP A 208 25.43 -18.57 24.03
C ASP A 208 25.05 -17.27 24.78
N CYS A 209 24.05 -17.35 25.64
CA CYS A 209 23.59 -16.18 26.40
C CYS A 209 24.39 -15.96 27.68
N SER A 210 25.28 -16.90 28.06
CA SER A 210 26.21 -16.73 29.19
C SER A 210 27.37 -15.79 28.88
N ASP A 211 27.58 -15.47 27.59
CA ASP A 211 28.57 -14.51 27.15
C ASP A 211 28.05 -13.07 27.34
N GLU A 212 28.64 -12.33 28.28
CA GLU A 212 28.30 -10.92 28.59
C GLU A 212 28.39 -9.99 27.37
N VAL A 213 29.12 -10.39 26.32
CA VAL A 213 29.31 -9.61 25.09
C VAL A 213 28.38 -10.11 23.98
N ASN A 214 28.25 -11.43 23.85
CA ASN A 214 27.60 -12.05 22.69
C ASN A 214 26.18 -12.57 22.95
N GLY A 215 25.70 -12.54 24.19
CA GLY A 215 24.33 -12.89 24.53
C GLY A 215 23.30 -11.95 23.90
N VAL A 216 22.08 -12.46 23.72
CA VAL A 216 20.88 -11.64 23.47
C VAL A 216 20.28 -11.17 24.80
N PHE A 217 19.53 -10.07 24.79
CA PHE A 217 18.84 -9.45 25.94
C PHE A 217 19.64 -8.56 26.89
N GLY A 218 20.97 -8.48 26.78
CA GLY A 218 21.76 -7.63 27.68
C GLY A 218 21.61 -7.94 29.18
N LEU A 219 21.04 -9.11 29.53
CA LEU A 219 20.82 -9.57 30.89
C LEU A 219 21.59 -10.88 31.12
N TYR A 220 22.15 -11.03 32.32
CA TYR A 220 22.93 -12.20 32.74
C TYR A 220 22.04 -13.46 32.76
N TRP A 221 22.00 -14.18 31.65
CA TRP A 221 21.38 -15.48 31.51
C TRP A 221 22.49 -16.54 31.46
N ASP A 222 22.52 -17.48 32.41
CA ASP A 222 23.43 -18.64 32.35
C ASP A 222 22.76 -19.81 31.59
N GLY A 223 22.82 -19.79 30.25
CA GLY A 223 22.07 -20.68 29.36
C GLY A 223 22.14 -20.26 27.88
N SER A 224 21.33 -20.89 27.02
CA SER A 224 21.44 -20.68 25.57
C SER A 224 20.12 -20.62 24.80
N VAL A 225 20.16 -19.96 23.64
CA VAL A 225 19.05 -19.90 22.70
C VAL A 225 19.43 -20.56 21.39
N THR A 226 18.55 -21.42 20.86
CA THR A 226 18.65 -21.91 19.48
C THR A 226 17.52 -21.33 18.64
N LEU A 227 17.88 -20.59 17.58
CA LEU A 227 16.93 -20.08 16.59
C LEU A 227 16.90 -20.99 15.36
N SER A 228 15.69 -21.34 14.94
CA SER A 228 15.44 -22.01 13.66
C SER A 228 15.52 -21.02 12.49
N PRO A 229 15.76 -21.49 11.25
CA PRO A 229 15.79 -20.64 10.06
C PRO A 229 14.53 -19.78 9.92
N PHE A 230 14.71 -18.47 9.79
CA PHE A 230 13.59 -17.53 9.65
C PHE A 230 13.96 -16.37 8.71
N ALA A 231 12.92 -15.71 8.21
CA ALA A 231 13.02 -14.48 7.46
C ALA A 231 12.14 -13.40 8.09
N ILE A 232 12.58 -12.15 8.01
CA ILE A 232 11.90 -11.00 8.62
C ILE A 232 11.68 -9.91 7.57
N GLY A 233 10.62 -9.12 7.75
CA GLY A 233 10.26 -8.00 6.87
C GLY A 233 11.43 -7.06 6.70
N GLN A 234 11.78 -6.78 5.44
CA GLN A 234 12.82 -5.83 5.10
C GLN A 234 12.53 -4.44 5.67
N TYR A 235 11.24 -4.11 5.71
CA TYR A 235 10.69 -2.86 6.20
C TYR A 235 9.57 -3.15 7.21
N GLU A 236 9.15 -2.12 7.93
CA GLU A 236 7.90 -2.12 8.69
C GLU A 236 6.70 -2.37 7.74
N VAL A 237 5.59 -2.91 8.26
CA VAL A 237 4.36 -3.03 7.47
C VAL A 237 3.85 -1.63 7.13
N THR A 238 3.69 -1.35 5.85
CA THR A 238 3.26 -0.04 5.36
C THR A 238 1.74 0.13 5.43
N GLN A 239 1.28 1.38 5.42
CA GLN A 239 -0.14 1.73 5.35
C GLN A 239 -0.84 1.12 4.14
N GLU A 240 -0.19 1.11 2.97
CA GLU A 240 -0.71 0.46 1.75
C GLU A 240 -1.00 -1.02 1.97
N LEU A 241 0.01 -1.75 2.46
CA LEU A 241 -0.07 -3.18 2.72
C LEU A 241 -1.11 -3.48 3.79
N TYR A 242 -1.15 -2.71 4.87
CA TYR A 242 -2.16 -2.89 5.92
C TYR A 242 -3.57 -2.67 5.38
N LEU A 243 -3.81 -1.58 4.65
CA LEU A 243 -5.10 -1.28 4.00
C LEU A 243 -5.50 -2.38 3.01
N ALA A 244 -4.56 -2.88 2.22
CA ALA A 244 -4.83 -3.94 1.25
C ALA A 244 -5.30 -5.24 1.93
N ILE A 245 -4.74 -5.59 3.09
CA ILE A 245 -5.08 -6.83 3.80
C ILE A 245 -6.30 -6.66 4.71
N MET A 246 -6.34 -5.58 5.49
CA MET A 246 -7.31 -5.35 6.56
C MET A 246 -8.52 -4.53 6.12
N LYS A 247 -8.46 -3.92 4.94
CA LYS A 247 -9.52 -3.06 4.34
C LYS A 247 -9.81 -1.78 5.10
N GLU A 248 -8.95 -1.44 6.05
CA GLU A 248 -8.96 -0.19 6.81
C GLU A 248 -7.53 0.29 7.05
N ASN A 249 -7.37 1.59 7.30
CA ASN A 249 -6.09 2.18 7.69
C ASN A 249 -6.29 2.96 9.00
N PRO A 250 -5.85 2.43 10.15
CA PRO A 250 -6.02 3.08 11.45
C PRO A 250 -5.03 4.22 11.70
N SER A 251 -4.04 4.39 10.81
CA SER A 251 -2.91 5.30 11.00
C SER A 251 -3.34 6.75 11.24
N THR A 252 -2.74 7.37 12.24
CA THR A 252 -2.87 8.79 12.55
C THR A 252 -2.22 9.67 11.47
N PHE A 253 -1.06 9.26 10.97
CA PHE A 253 -0.28 10.00 9.99
C PHE A 253 -0.74 9.69 8.57
N THR A 254 -1.80 10.38 8.11
CA THR A 254 -2.39 10.24 6.77
C THR A 254 -1.94 11.33 5.78
N SER A 255 -2.50 11.36 4.56
CA SER A 255 -2.10 12.22 3.43
C SER A 255 -2.03 13.73 3.70
N ALA A 256 -2.65 14.22 4.78
CA ALA A 256 -2.48 15.60 5.24
C ALA A 256 -1.07 15.89 5.82
N ASN A 257 -0.30 14.85 6.13
CA ASN A 257 0.98 14.90 6.87
C ASN A 257 2.18 14.49 5.99
N ILE A 258 2.10 14.67 4.67
CA ILE A 258 3.17 14.28 3.75
C ILE A 258 4.31 15.30 3.82
N THR A 259 5.50 14.83 4.15
CA THR A 259 6.74 15.58 3.92
C THR A 259 7.08 15.55 2.43
N SER A 260 7.43 16.70 1.84
CA SER A 260 7.71 16.83 0.40
C SER A 260 8.71 15.78 -0.10
N GLY A 261 8.28 14.94 -1.05
CA GLY A 261 9.13 13.93 -1.71
C GLY A 261 8.98 12.50 -1.17
N GLU A 262 8.15 12.30 -0.15
CA GLU A 262 7.78 10.97 0.36
C GLU A 262 6.42 10.53 -0.17
N ILE A 263 6.21 9.21 -0.21
CA ILE A 263 4.97 8.56 -0.61
C ILE A 263 4.22 8.16 0.67
N GLN A 264 3.00 8.67 0.82
CA GLN A 264 2.18 8.48 2.03
C GLN A 264 1.89 7.01 2.32
N GLU A 265 1.55 6.27 1.27
CA GLU A 265 1.14 4.87 1.30
C GLU A 265 2.27 3.96 1.81
N LEU A 266 3.53 4.40 1.62
CA LEU A 266 4.74 3.70 2.05
C LEU A 266 5.25 4.13 3.43
N ARG A 267 4.49 4.92 4.19
CA ARG A 267 4.77 5.10 5.62
C ARG A 267 4.38 3.83 6.39
N PRO A 268 4.99 3.55 7.55
CA PRO A 268 4.56 2.44 8.38
C PRO A 268 3.10 2.65 8.81
N VAL A 269 2.36 1.54 8.90
CA VAL A 269 1.08 1.54 9.59
C VAL A 269 1.34 1.70 11.08
N GLU A 270 0.57 2.56 11.72
CA GLU A 270 0.61 2.78 13.17
C GLU A 270 -0.81 2.90 13.72
N THR A 271 -0.94 3.09 15.04
CA THR A 271 -2.25 3.02 15.74
C THR A 271 -2.87 1.62 15.61
N VAL A 272 -2.04 0.59 15.43
CA VAL A 272 -2.45 -0.81 15.34
C VAL A 272 -2.23 -1.51 16.69
N SER A 273 -3.23 -2.26 17.12
CA SER A 273 -3.12 -3.09 18.31
C SER A 273 -2.35 -4.38 18.05
N TRP A 274 -1.86 -5.00 19.13
CA TRP A 274 -1.19 -6.29 19.01
C TRP A 274 -2.12 -7.38 18.43
N TYR A 275 -3.40 -7.37 18.82
CA TYR A 275 -4.39 -8.32 18.31
C TYR A 275 -4.64 -8.16 16.81
N GLU A 276 -4.71 -6.91 16.33
CA GLU A 276 -4.87 -6.61 14.91
C GLU A 276 -3.62 -6.98 14.11
N ALA A 277 -2.42 -6.76 14.66
CA ALA A 277 -1.17 -7.17 14.01
C ALA A 277 -1.06 -8.70 13.87
N VAL A 278 -1.51 -9.45 14.89
CA VAL A 278 -1.66 -10.92 14.84
C VAL A 278 -2.68 -11.34 13.78
N ALA A 279 -3.86 -10.72 13.75
CA ALA A 279 -4.87 -11.04 12.75
C ALA A 279 -4.39 -10.72 11.32
N PHE A 280 -3.73 -9.58 11.13
CA PHE A 280 -3.10 -9.18 9.87
C PHE A 280 -2.17 -10.28 9.35
N CYS A 281 -1.32 -10.85 10.21
CA CYS A 281 -0.39 -11.90 9.82
C CYS A 281 -1.12 -13.14 9.25
N ASN A 282 -2.22 -13.56 9.87
CA ASN A 282 -3.05 -14.64 9.35
C ASN A 282 -3.79 -14.26 8.05
N GLU A 283 -4.34 -13.05 7.95
CA GLU A 283 -5.02 -12.62 6.73
C GLU A 283 -4.07 -12.50 5.55
N LEU A 284 -2.86 -11.97 5.77
CA LEU A 284 -1.79 -11.97 4.78
C LEU A 284 -1.44 -13.40 4.38
N THR A 285 -1.32 -14.32 5.34
CA THR A 285 -1.05 -15.75 5.08
C THR A 285 -2.15 -16.39 4.23
N LYS A 286 -3.43 -16.14 4.53
CA LYS A 286 -4.56 -16.67 3.75
C LYS A 286 -4.50 -16.21 2.29
N GLN A 287 -4.19 -14.95 2.06
CA GLN A 287 -4.16 -14.34 0.73
C GLN A 287 -2.92 -14.74 -0.10
N THR A 288 -1.82 -15.09 0.55
CA THR A 288 -0.53 -15.42 -0.11
C THR A 288 -0.26 -16.92 -0.22
N MET A 289 -0.58 -17.67 0.83
CA MET A 289 -0.16 -19.07 1.03
C MET A 289 -1.34 -20.02 1.22
N GLY A 290 -2.48 -19.48 1.67
CA GLY A 290 -3.68 -20.23 2.01
C GLY A 290 -3.82 -20.51 3.51
N GLU A 291 -5.05 -20.75 3.95
CA GLU A 291 -5.42 -20.87 5.37
C GLU A 291 -4.68 -21.95 6.14
N SER A 292 -4.26 -23.04 5.48
CA SER A 292 -3.51 -24.14 6.13
C SER A 292 -2.15 -23.73 6.70
N TYR A 293 -1.61 -22.59 6.25
CA TYR A 293 -0.33 -22.05 6.67
C TYR A 293 -0.44 -21.06 7.83
N CYS A 294 -1.66 -20.65 8.21
CA CYS A 294 -1.87 -19.73 9.33
C CYS A 294 -1.22 -20.27 10.61
N VAL A 295 -0.70 -19.34 11.41
CA VAL A 295 0.10 -19.66 12.60
C VAL A 295 -0.68 -19.39 13.90
N TYR A 296 -1.71 -18.54 13.84
CA TYR A 296 -2.50 -18.17 15.01
C TYR A 296 -3.89 -18.80 14.98
N TYR A 297 -4.30 -19.34 16.11
CA TYR A 297 -5.54 -20.09 16.29
C TYR A 297 -6.33 -19.60 17.51
N THR A 298 -7.62 -19.90 17.58
CA THR A 298 -8.49 -19.44 18.68
C THR A 298 -8.34 -20.24 19.97
N ASP A 299 -7.74 -21.43 19.90
CA ASP A 299 -7.54 -22.36 21.01
C ASP A 299 -6.38 -23.32 20.74
N GLU A 300 -5.95 -24.05 21.78
CA GLU A 300 -4.84 -25.03 21.74
C GLU A 300 -5.06 -26.19 20.76
N SER A 301 -6.30 -26.43 20.29
CA SER A 301 -6.55 -27.52 19.34
C SER A 301 -6.06 -27.18 17.93
N HIS A 302 -5.77 -25.90 17.66
CA HIS A 302 -5.35 -25.37 16.36
C HIS A 302 -6.30 -25.76 15.21
N LEU A 303 -7.60 -25.85 15.49
CA LEU A 303 -8.63 -26.21 14.49
C LEU A 303 -9.26 -24.99 13.82
N THR A 304 -9.39 -23.87 14.56
CA THR A 304 -10.02 -22.64 14.06
C THR A 304 -9.00 -21.52 14.01
N VAL A 305 -8.75 -21.00 12.81
CA VAL A 305 -7.78 -19.92 12.57
C VAL A 305 -8.27 -18.62 13.22
N TYR A 306 -7.36 -17.91 13.88
CA TYR A 306 -7.62 -16.61 14.49
C TYR A 306 -7.89 -15.54 13.42
N THR A 307 -8.95 -14.75 13.59
CA THR A 307 -9.44 -13.79 12.59
C THR A 307 -9.48 -12.35 13.10
N THR A 308 -9.75 -11.40 12.21
CA THR A 308 -10.00 -9.98 12.56
C THR A 308 -11.18 -9.82 13.53
N ASN A 309 -12.20 -10.67 13.43
CA ASN A 309 -13.32 -10.66 14.37
C ASN A 309 -12.86 -11.07 15.79
N ASP A 310 -11.97 -12.05 15.91
CA ASP A 310 -11.41 -12.44 17.21
C ASP A 310 -10.55 -11.32 17.81
N ALA A 311 -9.79 -10.61 16.96
CA ALA A 311 -9.05 -9.42 17.34
C ALA A 311 -9.96 -8.30 17.86
N SER A 312 -11.11 -8.04 17.21
CA SER A 312 -12.06 -7.01 17.68
C SER A 312 -12.66 -7.32 19.07
N TYR A 313 -12.69 -8.61 19.45
CA TYR A 313 -13.09 -9.07 20.79
C TYR A 313 -11.90 -9.25 21.74
N LYS A 314 -10.68 -8.87 21.32
CA LYS A 314 -9.45 -8.95 22.12
C LYS A 314 -9.18 -10.35 22.66
N LYS A 315 -9.55 -11.38 21.89
CA LYS A 315 -9.30 -12.77 22.29
C LYS A 315 -7.80 -13.06 22.21
N LEU A 316 -7.29 -13.85 23.14
CA LEU A 316 -5.90 -14.31 23.10
C LEU A 316 -5.74 -15.39 22.02
N PRO A 317 -4.78 -15.24 21.08
CA PRO A 317 -4.45 -16.26 20.10
C PRO A 317 -3.54 -17.34 20.69
N TYR A 318 -3.58 -18.52 20.08
CA TYR A 318 -2.63 -19.61 20.30
C TYR A 318 -1.70 -19.71 19.10
N PHE A 319 -0.40 -19.76 19.34
CA PHE A 319 0.63 -19.73 18.29
C PHE A 319 1.19 -21.14 18.02
N ASP A 320 0.97 -21.63 16.80
CA ASP A 320 1.56 -22.86 16.27
C ASP A 320 2.89 -22.58 15.56
N GLN A 321 4.00 -22.76 16.28
CA GLN A 321 5.35 -22.56 15.73
C GLN A 321 5.72 -23.53 14.60
N SER A 322 4.98 -24.62 14.40
CA SER A 322 5.24 -25.58 13.32
C SER A 322 4.77 -25.09 11.95
N LYS A 323 3.98 -24.01 11.93
CA LYS A 323 3.42 -23.39 10.73
C LYS A 323 4.37 -22.37 10.12
N LYS A 324 4.23 -22.13 8.82
CA LYS A 324 5.15 -21.30 8.01
C LYS A 324 4.54 -19.99 7.52
N GLY A 325 3.32 -19.66 7.94
CA GLY A 325 2.70 -18.39 7.63
C GLY A 325 3.44 -17.20 8.25
N TYR A 326 2.98 -16.02 7.90
CA TYR A 326 3.45 -14.78 8.49
C TYR A 326 3.04 -14.70 9.96
N ARG A 327 3.90 -14.08 10.77
CA ARG A 327 3.73 -13.86 12.21
C ARG A 327 4.49 -12.63 12.67
N LEU A 328 4.21 -12.16 13.88
CA LEU A 328 5.11 -11.24 14.58
C LEU A 328 6.43 -11.95 14.92
N PRO A 329 7.57 -11.25 14.89
CA PRO A 329 8.82 -11.79 15.40
C PRO A 329 8.73 -12.01 16.91
N THR A 330 9.46 -12.99 17.40
CA THR A 330 9.79 -13.00 18.83
C THR A 330 10.79 -11.87 19.11
N GLN A 331 10.84 -11.41 20.34
CA GLN A 331 11.80 -10.36 20.73
C GLN A 331 13.27 -10.78 20.47
N VAL A 332 13.59 -12.07 20.56
CA VAL A 332 14.92 -12.59 20.24
C VAL A 332 15.19 -12.49 18.75
N GLU A 333 14.24 -12.93 17.93
CA GLU A 333 14.39 -12.86 16.48
C GLU A 333 14.54 -11.41 16.01
N TRP A 334 13.78 -10.50 16.61
CA TRP A 334 13.88 -9.07 16.34
C TRP A 334 15.27 -8.52 16.69
N GLU A 335 15.75 -8.77 17.91
CA GLU A 335 17.07 -8.30 18.35
C GLU A 335 18.20 -8.89 17.50
N PHE A 336 18.14 -10.19 17.27
CA PHE A 336 19.12 -10.92 16.48
C PHE A 336 19.22 -10.36 15.06
N ALA A 337 18.07 -10.07 14.43
CA ALA A 337 18.00 -9.43 13.13
C ALA A 337 18.52 -7.98 13.15
N ALA A 338 18.15 -7.18 14.16
CA ALA A 338 18.57 -5.78 14.30
C ALA A 338 20.09 -5.66 14.40
N ARG A 339 20.71 -6.57 15.18
CA ARG A 339 22.16 -6.69 15.40
C ARG A 339 22.92 -7.32 14.23
N GLY A 340 22.22 -7.75 13.18
CA GLY A 340 22.82 -8.19 11.91
C GLY A 340 22.98 -9.70 11.73
N GLY A 341 22.38 -10.51 12.61
CA GLY A 341 22.15 -11.94 12.36
C GLY A 341 23.36 -12.87 12.53
N ASP A 342 24.47 -12.39 13.06
CA ASP A 342 25.68 -13.19 13.28
C ASP A 342 26.43 -12.68 14.51
N THR A 343 26.43 -13.49 15.58
CA THR A 343 27.07 -13.17 16.86
C THR A 343 28.59 -13.11 16.79
N THR A 344 29.18 -13.58 15.69
CA THR A 344 30.64 -13.58 15.49
C THR A 344 31.18 -12.33 14.81
N GLN A 345 30.30 -11.44 14.35
CA GLN A 345 30.68 -10.21 13.65
C GLN A 345 30.83 -9.03 14.60
N ASP A 346 31.72 -8.10 14.26
CA ASP A 346 31.97 -6.88 15.04
C ASP A 346 30.71 -6.02 15.26
N ASN A 347 29.74 -6.09 14.35
CA ASN A 347 28.49 -5.34 14.46
C ASN A 347 27.50 -5.88 15.48
N TRP A 348 27.76 -7.06 16.05
CA TRP A 348 26.89 -7.67 17.03
C TRP A 348 26.74 -6.80 18.28
N THR A 349 27.78 -6.10 18.71
CA THR A 349 27.75 -5.29 19.95
C THR A 349 27.41 -3.82 19.72
N TRP A 350 26.98 -3.44 18.51
CA TRP A 350 26.70 -2.05 18.19
C TRP A 350 25.32 -1.63 18.72
N ASP A 351 25.24 -0.42 19.26
CA ASP A 351 23.97 0.15 19.75
C ASP A 351 23.01 0.42 18.59
N ILE A 352 23.53 0.83 17.42
CA ILE A 352 22.74 1.24 16.25
C ILE A 352 22.71 0.10 15.24
N PRO A 353 21.54 -0.24 14.64
CA PRO A 353 21.49 -1.11 13.48
C PRO A 353 22.37 -0.57 12.34
N GLY A 354 23.55 -1.18 12.13
CA GLY A 354 24.46 -0.82 11.04
C GLY A 354 25.45 0.32 11.32
N ASN A 355 25.62 0.78 12.57
CA ASN A 355 26.64 1.77 12.93
C ASN A 355 27.26 1.52 14.32
N SER A 356 28.59 1.60 14.44
CA SER A 356 29.31 1.37 15.70
C SER A 356 29.31 2.56 16.67
N GLY A 357 28.76 3.71 16.27
CA GLY A 357 28.58 4.88 17.11
C GLY A 357 27.39 4.74 18.05
N ASN A 358 27.20 5.74 18.91
CA ASN A 358 26.10 5.76 19.88
C ASN A 358 25.63 7.17 20.26
N SER A 359 26.03 8.18 19.50
CA SER A 359 25.55 9.55 19.68
C SER A 359 24.35 9.84 18.77
N SER A 360 23.54 10.85 19.12
CA SER A 360 22.43 11.31 18.24
C SER A 360 22.88 11.56 16.79
N ASN A 361 24.09 12.10 16.57
CA ASN A 361 24.64 12.32 15.23
C ASN A 361 24.86 11.02 14.43
N ASP A 362 25.18 9.92 15.12
CA ASP A 362 25.40 8.62 14.48
C ASP A 362 24.06 8.02 14.01
N TYR A 363 22.98 8.27 14.75
CA TYR A 363 21.62 7.83 14.41
C TYR A 363 21.00 8.56 13.22
N LEU A 364 21.43 9.79 12.89
CA LEU A 364 20.79 10.62 11.85
C LEU A 364 20.64 9.94 10.48
N ASN A 365 21.54 9.03 10.15
CA ASN A 365 21.54 8.29 8.88
C ASN A 365 20.77 6.96 8.93
N TYR A 366 20.39 6.48 10.11
CA TYR A 366 19.86 5.12 10.32
C TYR A 366 18.44 5.11 10.91
N ALA A 367 18.03 6.20 11.56
CA ALA A 367 16.76 6.27 12.26
C ALA A 367 16.00 7.57 11.99
N TRP A 368 14.68 7.49 12.05
CA TRP A 368 13.78 8.62 12.24
C TRP A 368 13.40 8.74 13.71
N PHE A 369 13.87 9.77 14.39
CA PHE A 369 13.70 9.97 15.83
C PHE A 369 13.53 11.46 16.13
N VAL A 370 13.37 11.86 17.39
CA VAL A 370 12.91 13.20 17.77
C VAL A 370 13.73 14.35 17.14
N ASP A 371 15.03 14.16 16.90
CA ASP A 371 15.89 15.21 16.35
C ASP A 371 15.75 15.41 14.84
N ASN A 372 15.19 14.45 14.09
CA ASN A 372 15.14 14.50 12.62
C ASN A 372 13.80 14.12 11.97
N SER A 373 12.83 13.62 12.72
CA SER A 373 11.54 13.14 12.20
C SER A 373 10.50 14.24 11.94
N SER A 374 10.76 15.47 12.39
CA SER A 374 9.75 16.53 12.43
C SER A 374 8.44 16.13 13.14
N LEU A 375 8.55 15.24 14.14
CA LEU A 375 7.43 14.70 14.93
C LEU A 375 6.37 13.98 14.07
N GLN A 376 6.83 13.21 13.08
CA GLN A 376 5.97 12.33 12.30
C GLN A 376 6.70 11.08 11.81
N THR A 377 5.95 10.04 11.42
CA THR A 377 6.53 8.89 10.70
C THR A 377 7.03 9.30 9.31
N HIS A 378 7.84 8.46 8.69
CA HIS A 378 8.38 8.70 7.35
C HIS A 378 8.23 7.45 6.48
N GLN A 379 8.29 7.65 5.18
CA GLN A 379 8.34 6.54 4.22
C GLN A 379 9.46 5.55 4.63
N VAL A 380 9.11 4.26 4.66
CA VAL A 380 10.07 3.20 4.99
C VAL A 380 11.24 3.18 4.00
N GLY A 381 12.43 2.81 4.46
CA GLY A 381 13.61 2.65 3.61
C GLY A 381 14.32 3.94 3.23
N MET A 382 13.94 5.08 3.82
CA MET A 382 14.55 6.39 3.56
C MET A 382 15.85 6.63 4.34
N LYS A 383 16.16 5.77 5.32
CA LYS A 383 17.43 5.73 6.06
C LYS A 383 18.31 4.57 5.60
N LYS A 384 19.55 4.52 6.09
CA LYS A 384 20.47 3.41 5.83
C LYS A 384 19.99 2.16 6.56
N SER A 385 20.08 1.03 5.89
CA SER A 385 19.82 -0.27 6.47
C SER A 385 20.97 -0.76 7.36
N ASN A 386 20.72 -1.82 8.12
CA ASN A 386 21.78 -2.63 8.72
C ASN A 386 22.46 -3.55 7.67
N ILE A 387 23.37 -4.42 8.13
CA ILE A 387 24.15 -5.33 7.27
C ILE A 387 23.29 -6.38 6.53
N LEU A 388 22.09 -6.67 7.03
CA LEU A 388 21.13 -7.59 6.40
C LEU A 388 20.24 -6.89 5.38
N ASN A 389 20.41 -5.59 5.14
CA ASN A 389 19.49 -4.74 4.38
C ASN A 389 18.11 -4.59 5.03
N LEU A 390 18.03 -4.66 6.36
CA LEU A 390 16.83 -4.30 7.12
C LEU A 390 16.82 -2.79 7.39
N TYR A 391 15.69 -2.16 7.11
CA TYR A 391 15.48 -0.73 7.28
C TYR A 391 14.58 -0.46 8.47
N ASP A 392 14.77 0.73 9.04
CA ASP A 392 13.92 1.27 10.11
C ASP A 392 13.83 0.35 11.32
N MET A 393 14.86 -0.47 11.57
CA MET A 393 15.00 -1.23 12.84
C MET A 393 15.23 -0.28 14.04
N ALA A 394 15.51 0.99 13.77
CA ALA A 394 15.66 2.06 14.75
C ALA A 394 14.81 3.27 14.33
N GLY A 395 13.93 3.73 15.21
CA GLY A 395 13.04 4.86 14.99
C GLY A 395 11.87 4.55 14.05
N ASN A 396 11.28 5.59 13.48
CA ASN A 396 10.05 5.57 12.70
C ASN A 396 8.83 5.13 13.53
N VAL A 397 8.57 3.83 13.69
CA VAL A 397 7.57 3.33 14.65
C VAL A 397 8.16 2.26 15.55
N GLN A 398 7.62 2.15 16.76
CA GLN A 398 7.88 0.98 17.60
C GLN A 398 7.24 -0.26 16.98
N GLU A 399 7.87 -1.41 17.17
CA GLU A 399 7.43 -2.65 16.53
C GLU A 399 6.94 -3.68 17.54
N TRP A 400 5.69 -4.12 17.38
CA TRP A 400 5.15 -5.24 18.16
C TRP A 400 5.96 -6.53 17.96
N CYS A 401 6.31 -7.16 19.07
CA CYS A 401 6.79 -8.54 19.12
C CYS A 401 5.70 -9.47 19.70
N TRP A 402 5.87 -10.78 19.51
CA TRP A 402 4.95 -11.79 20.06
C TRP A 402 4.91 -11.80 21.60
N ASP A 403 6.07 -11.65 22.22
CA ASP A 403 6.33 -11.91 23.63
C ASP A 403 5.52 -11.02 24.59
N TYR A 404 5.19 -11.58 25.76
CA TYR A 404 4.81 -10.75 26.91
C TYR A 404 6.04 -9.98 27.41
N TYR A 405 5.83 -8.72 27.79
CA TYR A 405 6.86 -7.90 28.38
C TYR A 405 7.01 -8.22 29.87
N GLU A 406 8.24 -8.44 30.31
CA GLU A 406 8.61 -8.62 31.71
C GLU A 406 9.87 -7.79 31.98
N GLU A 407 9.85 -6.95 33.02
CA GLU A 407 10.97 -6.06 33.35
C GLU A 407 12.14 -6.85 33.95
N ASP A 408 11.82 -7.83 34.80
CA ASP A 408 12.78 -8.72 35.44
C ASP A 408 12.74 -10.11 34.78
N PHE A 409 13.24 -10.21 33.55
CA PHE A 409 13.37 -11.49 32.88
C PHE A 409 14.40 -12.37 33.61
N THR A 410 13.93 -13.13 34.58
CA THR A 410 14.73 -14.10 35.34
C THR A 410 14.21 -15.51 35.05
N GLN A 411 14.42 -15.99 33.82
CA GLN A 411 14.28 -17.43 33.62
C GLN A 411 15.45 -18.12 34.33
N GLU A 412 15.12 -19.12 35.16
CA GLU A 412 16.10 -20.09 35.63
C GLU A 412 16.86 -20.65 34.43
N THR A 413 18.16 -20.88 34.60
CA THR A 413 19.11 -21.40 33.60
C THR A 413 18.52 -22.52 32.74
N LEU A 414 18.06 -22.18 31.54
CA LEU A 414 17.43 -23.12 30.60
C LEU A 414 17.94 -22.88 29.18
N ASP A 415 18.21 -23.97 28.48
CA ASP A 415 18.46 -23.96 27.04
C ASP A 415 17.11 -23.99 26.31
N VAL A 416 16.83 -22.99 25.49
CA VAL A 416 15.52 -22.82 24.83
C VAL A 416 15.66 -22.78 23.32
N THR A 417 14.72 -23.41 22.61
CA THR A 417 14.62 -23.36 21.14
C THR A 417 13.42 -22.52 20.74
N ASN A 418 13.61 -21.56 19.84
CA ASN A 418 12.58 -20.61 19.38
C ASN A 418 11.75 -20.00 20.53
N PRO A 419 12.38 -19.30 21.48
CA PRO A 419 11.70 -18.78 22.66
C PRO A 419 10.59 -17.80 22.26
N THR A 420 9.42 -17.97 22.85
CA THR A 420 8.24 -17.09 22.70
C THR A 420 8.02 -16.18 23.91
N GLY A 421 9.05 -16.03 24.74
CA GLY A 421 9.02 -15.17 25.93
C GLY A 421 8.29 -15.81 27.11
N TYR A 422 7.92 -14.97 28.07
CA TYR A 422 7.19 -15.38 29.27
C TYR A 422 5.82 -15.96 28.90
N THR A 423 5.38 -17.02 29.59
CA THR A 423 4.12 -17.72 29.26
C THR A 423 2.92 -17.21 30.02
N GLU A 424 3.12 -16.40 31.06
CA GLU A 424 2.01 -15.81 31.82
C GLU A 424 1.71 -14.38 31.34
N ASP A 425 0.44 -14.00 31.38
CA ASP A 425 -0.02 -12.70 30.92
C ASP A 425 0.41 -11.59 31.91
N SER A 426 1.43 -10.82 31.54
CA SER A 426 1.89 -9.64 32.28
C SER A 426 1.03 -8.39 32.00
N GLY A 427 0.03 -8.48 31.12
CA GLY A 427 -0.81 -7.37 30.68
C GLY A 427 -0.16 -6.46 29.65
N SER A 428 1.09 -6.71 29.26
CA SER A 428 1.84 -5.93 28.25
C SER A 428 2.58 -6.84 27.28
N ARG A 429 2.73 -6.41 26.03
CA ARG A 429 3.52 -7.07 24.99
C ARG A 429 4.79 -6.29 24.71
N VAL A 430 5.82 -7.00 24.27
CA VAL A 430 7.10 -6.38 23.93
C VAL A 430 6.96 -5.50 22.68
N ILE A 431 7.57 -4.33 22.75
CA ILE A 431 7.80 -3.41 21.64
C ILE A 431 9.29 -3.04 21.57
N ARG A 432 9.83 -2.91 20.35
CA ARG A 432 11.25 -2.65 20.09
C ARG A 432 11.46 -1.50 19.10
N GLY A 433 12.70 -1.04 18.98
CA GLY A 433 13.15 -0.13 17.91
C GLY A 433 12.98 1.37 18.16
N GLY A 434 12.18 1.78 19.15
CA GLY A 434 11.85 3.20 19.37
C GLY A 434 10.99 3.77 18.22
N TYR A 435 10.61 5.04 18.28
CA TYR A 435 9.74 5.67 17.28
C TYR A 435 10.17 7.10 16.97
N TYR A 436 9.44 7.75 16.07
CA TYR A 436 9.75 9.08 15.55
C TYR A 436 9.88 10.20 16.61
N GLU A 437 9.32 10.08 17.83
CA GLU A 437 9.54 11.04 18.93
C GLU A 437 10.47 10.51 20.03
N SER A 438 11.02 9.30 19.88
CA SER A 438 11.97 8.77 20.83
C SER A 438 13.27 9.58 20.84
N PRO A 439 13.93 9.73 22.01
CA PRO A 439 15.35 10.04 22.02
C PRO A 439 16.14 8.90 21.36
N HIS A 440 17.26 9.22 20.71
CA HIS A 440 18.08 8.23 20.00
C HIS A 440 18.46 6.98 20.83
N SER A 441 18.67 7.12 22.15
CA SER A 441 18.95 5.99 23.05
C SER A 441 17.86 4.93 23.07
N ASP A 442 16.61 5.33 22.88
CA ASP A 442 15.46 4.43 22.93
C ASP A 442 15.26 3.70 21.59
N CYS A 443 16.02 4.08 20.56
CA CYS A 443 16.05 3.45 19.24
C CYS A 443 17.16 2.39 19.08
N SER A 444 17.86 2.05 20.17
CA SER A 444 18.98 1.09 20.10
C SER A 444 18.52 -0.35 19.85
N ASN A 445 19.43 -1.19 19.37
CA ASN A 445 19.24 -2.64 19.26
C ASN A 445 18.79 -3.29 20.58
N PHE A 446 19.17 -2.72 21.72
CA PHE A 446 18.92 -3.26 23.05
C PHE A 446 17.66 -2.70 23.71
N SER A 447 17.08 -1.63 23.16
CA SER A 447 15.95 -0.94 23.78
C SER A 447 14.67 -1.77 23.68
N MET A 448 14.11 -2.12 24.83
CA MET A 448 12.92 -2.94 24.98
C MET A 448 11.93 -2.26 25.91
N PHE A 449 10.67 -2.18 25.48
CA PHE A 449 9.59 -1.62 26.28
C PHE A 449 8.38 -2.55 26.28
N GLY A 450 7.47 -2.33 27.22
CA GLY A 450 6.19 -3.00 27.31
C GLY A 450 5.05 -2.06 27.03
N TRP A 451 4.10 -2.48 26.21
CA TRP A 451 2.87 -1.73 25.99
C TRP A 451 1.64 -2.63 26.03
N ARG A 452 0.50 -2.05 26.42
CA ARG A 452 -0.76 -2.79 26.47
C ARG A 452 -1.18 -3.19 25.06
N PRO A 453 -1.67 -4.42 24.85
CA PRO A 453 -2.01 -4.92 23.51
C PRO A 453 -3.26 -4.27 22.88
N ASP A 454 -3.89 -3.28 23.53
CA ASP A 454 -5.19 -2.68 23.18
C ASP A 454 -5.04 -1.36 22.40
N PRO A 455 -5.82 -1.13 21.32
CA PRO A 455 -5.72 0.10 20.53
C PRO A 455 -6.20 1.36 21.29
N LEU A 456 -7.06 1.23 22.31
CA LEU A 456 -7.54 2.38 23.10
C LEU A 456 -6.42 3.10 23.87
N THR A 457 -5.25 2.47 23.96
CA THR A 457 -4.04 3.04 24.57
C THR A 457 -2.95 3.38 23.57
N ASN A 458 -3.15 3.15 22.25
CA ASN A 458 -2.16 3.39 21.20
C ASN A 458 -2.59 4.52 20.23
N ALA A 459 -3.37 5.49 20.72
CA ALA A 459 -3.97 6.55 19.90
C ALA A 459 -2.97 7.64 19.42
N ASP A 460 -1.69 7.51 19.76
CA ASP A 460 -0.66 8.52 19.49
C ASP A 460 0.18 8.21 18.23
N GLY A 461 -0.17 7.17 17.48
CA GLY A 461 0.48 6.83 16.21
C GLY A 461 1.94 6.41 16.32
N THR A 462 2.31 5.76 17.43
CA THR A 462 3.69 5.44 17.77
C THR A 462 4.10 3.99 17.49
N ILE A 463 3.14 3.05 17.55
CA ILE A 463 3.42 1.61 17.43
C ILE A 463 2.80 1.03 16.16
N GLY A 464 3.65 0.44 15.33
CA GLY A 464 3.35 -0.43 14.20
C GLY A 464 3.93 -1.82 14.42
N PHE A 465 4.36 -2.48 13.34
CA PHE A 465 4.98 -3.80 13.42
C PHE A 465 5.68 -4.18 12.10
N ARG A 466 6.54 -5.20 12.16
CA ARG A 466 6.97 -5.95 10.97
C ARG A 466 6.60 -7.42 11.06
N ILE A 467 6.53 -8.06 9.91
CA ILE A 467 6.23 -9.49 9.77
C ILE A 467 7.51 -10.33 9.75
N CYS A 468 7.40 -11.59 10.13
CA CYS A 468 8.43 -12.60 9.90
C CYS A 468 7.77 -13.96 9.59
N ARG A 469 8.57 -14.96 9.20
CA ARG A 469 8.11 -16.35 9.01
C ARG A 469 9.24 -17.35 9.27
N SER A 470 8.85 -18.53 9.71
CA SER A 470 9.73 -19.70 9.79
C SER A 470 9.99 -20.28 8.39
N LEU A 471 11.22 -20.65 8.08
CA LEU A 471 11.59 -21.25 6.79
C LEU A 471 11.60 -22.79 6.83
N LYS A 472 11.90 -23.36 8.00
CA LYS A 472 12.01 -24.81 8.19
C LYS A 472 10.74 -25.41 8.75
#